data_AF-V5Z577-F1
#
_entry.id   AF-V5Z577-F1
#
_cell.length_a   1.000
_cell.length_b   1.000
_cell.length_c   1.000
_cell.angle_alpha   90.00
_cell.angle_beta   90.00
_cell.angle_gamma   90.00
#
_symmetry.space_group_name_H-M   'P 1'
#
loop_
_entity.id
_entity.type
_entity.pdbx_description
1 polymer ?
#
loop_
_entity_poly.entity_id
_entity_poly.type
_entity_poly.pdbx_seq_one_letter_code
_entity_poly.pdbx_strand_id
1 'polypeptide(L)'
;MNKLRYRLIFNRARGMLMVVAEIARSRTGSPRTRKDDPPVRCCRLSPLSCAILAVFAFVTPTGCAQAGIVADGQAPNNQQPNIISSANGTPQVNIQTPSAAGVSRNSYSQFDVDRQGVILNNSRHHVATQQGGMVAGNPWLAGGRRSKNHP
;
A
#
# COMPACT_ATOMS: atom_id res chain seq x y z
N MET A 1 -57.42 -46.34 -20.97
CA MET A 1 -57.13 -46.22 -19.52
C MET A 1 -55.68 -45.79 -19.34
N ASN A 2 -55.44 -44.56 -18.87
CA ASN A 2 -54.09 -44.00 -18.82
C ASN A 2 -53.48 -44.18 -17.41
N LYS A 3 -52.40 -44.97 -17.33
CA LYS A 3 -51.73 -45.48 -16.11
C LYS A 3 -50.58 -44.58 -15.60
N LEU A 4 -50.54 -43.32 -16.02
CA LEU A 4 -49.38 -42.43 -15.85
C LEU A 4 -49.67 -41.22 -14.94
N ARG A 5 -50.31 -41.44 -13.80
CA ARG A 5 -50.48 -40.39 -12.79
C ARG A 5 -49.29 -40.37 -11.83
N TYR A 6 -48.54 -39.28 -11.89
CA TYR A 6 -47.41 -39.02 -11.02
C TYR A 6 -47.66 -37.74 -10.21
N ARG A 7 -47.16 -37.72 -8.96
CA ARG A 7 -47.19 -36.56 -8.06
C ARG A 7 -45.77 -36.17 -7.68
N LEU A 8 -45.55 -34.87 -7.48
CA LEU A 8 -44.28 -34.36 -6.99
C LEU A 8 -44.26 -34.40 -5.46
N ILE A 9 -43.23 -35.02 -4.88
CA ILE A 9 -43.00 -35.07 -3.44
C ILE A 9 -41.63 -34.47 -3.15
N PHE A 10 -41.56 -33.57 -2.16
CA PHE A 10 -40.29 -33.01 -1.70
C PHE A 10 -39.48 -34.06 -0.93
N ASN A 11 -38.28 -34.36 -1.41
CA ASN A 11 -37.36 -35.26 -0.75
C ASN A 11 -36.39 -34.45 0.12
N ARG A 12 -36.55 -34.57 1.45
CA ARG A 12 -35.72 -33.84 2.42
C ARG A 12 -34.25 -34.25 2.40
N ALA A 13 -33.92 -35.49 2.05
CA ALA A 13 -32.53 -35.95 1.97
C ALA A 13 -31.80 -35.37 0.74
N ARG A 14 -32.55 -35.01 -0.32
CA ARG A 14 -32.00 -34.46 -1.56
C ARG A 14 -32.27 -32.96 -1.75
N GLY A 15 -33.08 -32.36 -0.90
CA GLY A 15 -33.43 -30.93 -0.98
C GLY A 15 -34.19 -30.55 -2.25
N MET A 16 -34.85 -31.49 -2.94
CA MET A 16 -35.51 -31.25 -4.23
C MET A 16 -36.83 -32.03 -4.39
N LEU A 17 -37.69 -31.56 -5.29
CA LEU A 17 -38.94 -32.24 -5.68
C LEU A 17 -38.62 -33.43 -6.59
N MET A 18 -39.17 -34.60 -6.26
CA MET A 18 -39.03 -35.83 -7.03
C MET A 18 -40.39 -36.30 -7.54
N VAL A 19 -40.43 -36.84 -8.76
CA VAL A 19 -41.62 -37.43 -9.37
C VAL A 19 -41.83 -38.83 -8.80
N VAL A 20 -43.01 -39.10 -8.24
CA VAL A 20 -43.36 -40.41 -7.66
C VAL A 20 -44.72 -40.86 -8.19
N ALA A 21 -44.89 -42.16 -8.44
CA ALA A 21 -46.18 -42.74 -8.81
C ALA A 21 -47.23 -42.50 -7.71
N GLU A 22 -48.49 -42.28 -8.09
CA GLU A 22 -49.57 -41.95 -7.14
C GLU A 22 -49.80 -43.03 -6.06
N ILE A 23 -49.44 -44.29 -6.35
CA ILE A 23 -49.59 -45.43 -5.44
C ILE A 23 -48.55 -45.48 -4.30
N ALA A 24 -47.52 -44.63 -4.33
CA ALA A 24 -46.53 -44.58 -3.27
C ALA A 24 -47.11 -43.91 -2.02
N ARG A 25 -47.24 -44.66 -0.91
CA ARG A 25 -47.68 -44.11 0.39
C ARG A 25 -46.64 -43.14 0.96
N SER A 26 -47.02 -41.89 1.14
CA SER A 26 -46.27 -40.93 1.96
C SER A 26 -46.61 -41.18 3.43
N ARG A 27 -45.61 -41.42 4.29
CA ARG A 27 -45.78 -41.30 5.74
C ARG A 27 -45.91 -39.81 6.07
N THR A 28 -47.11 -39.26 5.98
CA THR A 28 -47.43 -37.91 6.44
C THR A 28 -47.49 -37.91 7.96
N GLY A 29 -46.44 -37.39 8.60
CA GLY A 29 -46.56 -36.77 9.92
C GLY A 29 -47.47 -35.53 9.82
N SER A 30 -48.24 -35.31 10.88
CA SER A 30 -49.36 -34.36 11.02
C SER A 30 -49.20 -32.98 10.36
N PRO A 31 -50.31 -32.34 9.93
CA PRO A 31 -50.29 -31.03 9.32
C PRO A 31 -49.89 -29.97 10.35
N ARG A 32 -48.81 -29.24 10.10
CA ARG A 32 -48.51 -27.98 10.80
C ARG A 32 -48.89 -26.83 9.88
N THR A 33 -49.90 -26.09 10.29
CA THR A 33 -50.19 -24.73 9.82
C THR A 33 -48.96 -23.87 10.06
N ARG A 34 -48.35 -23.31 9.00
CA ARG A 34 -47.42 -22.18 9.10
C ARG A 34 -47.59 -21.26 7.90
N LYS A 35 -47.87 -20.00 8.22
CA LYS A 35 -47.96 -18.83 7.35
C LYS A 35 -46.85 -18.80 6.30
N ASP A 36 -47.25 -18.52 5.08
CA ASP A 36 -46.37 -18.11 3.99
C ASP A 36 -45.75 -16.76 4.32
N ASP A 37 -44.42 -16.73 4.45
CA ASP A 37 -43.60 -15.58 4.12
C ASP A 37 -42.42 -16.10 3.28
N PRO A 38 -42.18 -15.57 2.07
CA PRO A 38 -41.05 -16.01 1.25
C PRO A 38 -39.73 -15.56 1.89
N PRO A 39 -38.70 -16.41 1.97
CA PRO A 39 -37.39 -15.94 2.38
C PRO A 39 -36.80 -15.16 1.19
N VAL A 40 -36.89 -13.84 1.25
CA VAL A 40 -35.96 -12.96 0.53
C VAL A 40 -34.58 -13.31 1.06
N ARG A 41 -33.86 -14.17 0.32
CA ARG A 41 -32.47 -14.52 0.59
C ARG A 41 -31.59 -13.36 0.09
N CYS A 42 -31.83 -12.17 0.62
CA CYS A 42 -30.90 -11.06 0.53
C CYS A 42 -29.70 -11.47 1.37
N CYS A 43 -28.62 -11.85 0.68
CA CYS A 43 -27.27 -12.12 1.17
C CYS A 43 -27.11 -11.90 2.69
N ARG A 44 -27.51 -12.89 3.50
CA ARG A 44 -27.23 -12.88 4.93
C ARG A 44 -25.75 -13.23 5.07
N LEU A 45 -24.89 -12.23 4.87
CA LEU A 45 -23.54 -12.26 5.41
C LEU A 45 -23.70 -12.52 6.90
N SER A 46 -23.14 -13.65 7.35
CA SER A 46 -23.09 -13.95 8.77
C SER A 46 -22.46 -12.75 9.49
N PRO A 47 -22.92 -12.37 10.70
CA PRO A 47 -22.22 -11.36 11.50
C PRO A 47 -20.73 -11.69 11.66
N LEU A 48 -20.37 -12.98 11.58
CA LEU A 48 -19.00 -13.48 11.54
C LEU A 48 -18.23 -13.01 10.29
N SER A 49 -18.84 -13.07 9.09
CA SER A 49 -18.20 -12.62 7.84
C SER A 49 -17.98 -11.11 7.83
N CYS A 50 -18.94 -10.33 8.35
CA CYS A 50 -18.75 -8.90 8.53
C CYS A 50 -17.63 -8.59 9.55
N ALA A 51 -17.56 -9.34 10.65
CA ALA A 51 -16.50 -9.18 11.66
C ALA A 51 -15.10 -9.52 11.10
N ILE A 52 -14.97 -10.60 10.32
CA ILE A 52 -13.71 -10.99 9.69
C ILE A 52 -13.21 -9.91 8.71
N LEU A 53 -14.12 -9.35 7.89
CA LEU A 53 -13.77 -8.26 6.97
C LEU A 53 -13.38 -6.97 7.70
N ALA A 54 -14.06 -6.64 8.81
CA ALA A 54 -13.72 -5.49 9.63
C ALA A 54 -12.33 -5.63 10.28
N VAL A 55 -11.96 -6.82 10.76
CA VAL A 55 -10.61 -7.09 11.30
C VAL A 55 -9.54 -6.94 10.22
N PHE A 56 -9.78 -7.47 9.01
CA PHE A 56 -8.82 -7.32 7.90
C PHE A 56 -8.60 -5.85 7.48
N ALA A 57 -9.65 -5.02 7.52
CA ALA A 57 -9.55 -3.58 7.23
C ALA A 57 -8.74 -2.80 8.27
N PHE A 58 -8.68 -3.27 9.52
CA PHE A 58 -7.83 -2.68 10.56
C PHE A 58 -6.38 -3.16 10.51
N VAL A 59 -6.11 -4.32 9.88
CA VAL A 59 -4.77 -4.93 9.85
C VAL A 59 -3.99 -4.54 8.58
N THR A 60 -4.63 -3.97 7.56
CA THR A 60 -3.88 -3.39 6.43
C THR A 60 -3.07 -2.19 6.92
N PRO A 61 -1.73 -2.22 6.84
CA PRO A 61 -0.94 -1.05 7.15
C PRO A 61 -1.22 -0.02 6.07
N THR A 62 -1.95 1.03 6.43
CA THR A 62 -2.07 2.28 5.68
C THR A 62 -0.76 3.06 5.80
N GLY A 63 0.34 2.45 5.38
CA GLY A 63 1.59 3.15 5.17
C GLY A 63 1.48 3.93 3.87
N CYS A 64 1.09 5.20 3.93
CA CYS A 64 1.37 6.10 2.83
C CYS A 64 2.89 6.15 2.65
N ALA A 65 3.40 5.67 1.50
CA ALA A 65 4.79 5.88 1.13
C ALA A 65 5.00 7.39 0.95
N GLN A 66 5.54 8.04 1.98
CA GLN A 66 5.91 9.45 1.90
C GLN A 66 7.21 9.55 1.11
N ALA A 67 7.19 10.34 0.04
CA ALA A 67 8.41 10.74 -0.63
C ALA A 67 9.30 11.50 0.38
N GLY A 68 10.55 11.09 0.48
CA GLY A 68 11.50 11.64 1.42
C GLY A 68 12.93 11.33 0.98
N ILE A 69 13.85 12.15 1.46
CA ILE A 69 15.27 11.98 1.23
C ILE A 69 15.90 11.77 2.60
N VAL A 70 16.52 10.61 2.78
CA VAL A 70 17.12 10.20 4.05
C VAL A 70 18.54 9.71 3.78
N ALA A 71 19.51 10.35 4.42
CA ALA A 71 20.90 9.92 4.36
C ALA A 71 21.04 8.52 4.97
N ASP A 72 21.89 7.69 4.37
CA ASP A 72 22.20 6.38 4.94
C ASP A 72 23.11 6.56 6.16
N GLY A 73 22.53 6.43 7.35
CA GLY A 73 23.27 6.55 8.61
C GLY A 73 24.32 5.46 8.84
N GLN A 74 24.33 4.38 8.04
CA GLN A 74 25.35 3.33 8.10
C GLN A 74 26.51 3.56 7.12
N ALA A 75 26.39 4.51 6.20
CA ALA A 75 27.46 4.82 5.25
C ALA A 75 28.64 5.52 5.96
N PRO A 76 29.86 5.49 5.40
CA PRO A 76 30.97 6.30 5.90
C PRO A 76 30.59 7.79 5.99
N ASN A 77 31.09 8.50 7.01
CA ASN A 77 30.74 9.92 7.25
C ASN A 77 30.96 10.83 6.02
N ASN A 78 31.97 10.54 5.20
CA ASN A 78 32.25 11.27 3.95
C ASN A 78 31.32 10.90 2.78
N GLN A 79 30.30 10.08 3.02
CA GLN A 79 29.25 9.69 2.09
C GLN A 79 27.86 9.98 2.64
N GLN A 80 27.72 10.52 3.85
CA GLN A 80 26.42 10.88 4.44
C GLN A 80 26.08 12.34 4.12
N PRO A 81 25.23 12.65 3.13
CA PRO A 81 24.93 14.02 2.75
C PRO A 81 24.12 14.76 3.82
N ASN A 82 24.20 16.09 3.80
CA ASN A 82 23.48 16.95 4.72
C ASN A 82 22.26 17.48 3.98
N ILE A 83 21.10 17.16 4.52
CA ILE A 83 19.81 17.43 3.91
C ILE A 83 19.14 18.49 4.78
N ILE A 84 18.81 19.63 4.19
CA ILE A 84 18.16 20.77 4.83
C ILE A 84 17.01 21.26 3.95
N SER A 85 16.12 22.09 4.48
CA SER A 85 15.14 22.82 3.67
C SER A 85 15.76 24.11 3.17
N SER A 86 15.58 24.41 1.88
CA SER A 86 15.91 25.73 1.32
C SER A 86 14.91 26.80 1.78
N ALA A 87 15.14 28.06 1.40
CA ALA A 87 14.33 29.20 1.83
C ALA A 87 12.85 29.09 1.45
N ASN A 88 12.53 28.41 0.35
CA ASN A 88 11.15 28.19 -0.10
C ASN A 88 10.60 26.80 0.28
N GLY A 89 11.31 26.04 1.10
CA GLY A 89 10.89 24.73 1.59
C GLY A 89 11.32 23.54 0.73
N THR A 90 11.84 23.75 -0.48
CA THR A 90 12.34 22.65 -1.32
C THR A 90 13.51 21.95 -0.62
N PRO A 91 13.52 20.60 -0.53
CA PRO A 91 14.64 19.84 0.00
C PRO A 91 15.95 20.20 -0.71
N GLN A 92 16.98 20.45 0.06
CA GLN A 92 18.33 20.76 -0.40
C GLN A 92 19.30 19.75 0.17
N VAL A 93 20.05 19.12 -0.71
CA VAL A 93 21.14 18.21 -0.39
C VAL A 93 22.45 18.93 -0.65
N ASN A 94 23.19 19.23 0.41
CA ASN A 94 24.61 19.56 0.26
C ASN A 94 25.33 18.26 -0.08
N ILE A 95 26.05 18.20 -1.22
CA ILE A 95 26.76 16.98 -1.63
C ILE A 95 28.14 16.91 -0.99
N GLN A 96 28.57 15.71 -0.64
CA GLN A 96 29.86 15.46 -0.02
C GLN A 96 31.04 15.93 -0.89
N THR A 97 32.18 16.17 -0.25
CA THR A 97 33.43 16.54 -0.92
C THR A 97 33.76 15.51 -2.01
N PRO A 98 34.07 15.94 -3.26
CA PRO A 98 34.47 15.02 -4.31
C PRO A 98 35.74 14.25 -3.95
N SER A 99 35.78 12.99 -4.37
CA SER A 99 37.01 12.18 -4.38
C SER A 99 38.09 12.81 -5.28
N ALA A 100 39.31 12.27 -5.23
CA ALA A 100 40.41 12.69 -6.12
C ALA A 100 40.06 12.58 -7.62
N ALA A 101 39.15 11.67 -7.98
CA ALA A 101 38.62 11.53 -9.34
C ALA A 101 37.52 12.55 -9.70
N GLY A 102 37.17 13.46 -8.79
CA GLY A 102 36.12 14.46 -8.99
C GLY A 102 34.70 13.96 -8.75
N VAL A 103 34.52 12.74 -8.23
CA VAL A 103 33.19 12.16 -7.96
C VAL A 103 32.80 12.36 -6.51
N SER A 104 31.64 12.98 -6.27
CA SER A 104 31.00 13.03 -4.95
C SER A 104 30.12 11.79 -4.76
N ARG A 105 30.38 11.01 -3.72
CA ARG A 105 29.57 9.84 -3.35
C ARG A 105 28.67 10.21 -2.19
N ASN A 106 27.37 9.98 -2.34
CA ASN A 106 26.35 10.30 -1.34
C ASN A 106 25.45 9.08 -1.22
N SER A 107 25.34 8.52 -0.03
CA SER A 107 24.58 7.30 0.25
C SER A 107 23.29 7.65 0.98
N TYR A 108 22.20 7.01 0.55
CA TYR A 108 20.86 7.27 1.03
C TYR A 108 20.17 5.96 1.34
N SER A 109 19.46 5.92 2.46
CA SER A 109 18.51 4.82 2.74
C SER A 109 17.20 5.02 1.98
N GLN A 110 16.90 6.27 1.60
CA GLN A 110 15.75 6.64 0.79
C GLN A 110 16.05 7.90 -0.03
N PHE A 111 15.68 7.90 -1.31
CA PHE A 111 15.83 9.06 -2.20
C PHE A 111 14.61 9.17 -3.12
N ASP A 112 13.49 9.64 -2.57
CA ASP A 112 12.28 9.90 -3.33
C ASP A 112 12.09 11.41 -3.50
N VAL A 113 11.89 11.84 -4.74
CA VAL A 113 11.70 13.25 -5.08
C VAL A 113 10.22 13.50 -5.35
N ASP A 114 9.63 14.44 -4.63
CA ASP A 114 8.24 14.86 -4.81
C ASP A 114 8.10 15.85 -5.99
N ARG A 115 6.92 16.46 -6.15
CA ARG A 115 6.67 17.40 -7.25
C ARG A 115 7.42 18.72 -7.10
N GLN A 116 7.78 19.07 -5.87
CA GLN A 116 8.50 20.29 -5.51
C GLN A 116 9.98 20.17 -5.92
N GLY A 117 10.47 18.94 -6.04
CA GLY A 117 11.81 18.63 -6.53
C GLY A 117 12.84 18.60 -5.40
N VAL A 118 14.11 18.57 -5.78
CA VAL A 118 15.25 18.59 -4.86
C VAL A 118 16.38 19.41 -5.44
N ILE A 119 17.07 20.14 -4.59
CA ILE A 119 18.27 20.90 -4.94
C ILE A 119 19.50 20.10 -4.54
N LEU A 120 20.31 19.70 -5.52
CA LEU A 120 21.65 19.20 -5.25
C LEU A 120 22.64 20.38 -5.25
N ASN A 121 23.04 20.81 -4.06
CA ASN A 121 23.93 21.95 -3.90
C ASN A 121 25.39 21.56 -4.18
N ASN A 122 25.79 21.76 -5.44
CA ASN A 122 27.17 21.61 -5.92
C ASN A 122 27.88 22.97 -6.11
N SER A 123 27.42 24.02 -5.43
CA SER A 123 27.98 25.37 -5.58
C SER A 123 29.02 25.67 -4.51
N ARG A 124 30.09 26.40 -4.88
CA ARG A 124 31.02 27.01 -3.92
C ARG A 124 30.58 28.39 -3.43
N HIS A 125 29.57 28.97 -4.08
CA HIS A 125 29.11 30.33 -3.87
C HIS A 125 27.60 30.36 -3.63
N HIS A 126 27.11 31.49 -3.11
CA HIS A 126 25.67 31.73 -3.05
C HIS A 126 25.10 31.82 -4.48
N VAL A 127 24.03 31.07 -4.75
CA VAL A 127 23.43 30.98 -6.09
C VAL A 127 21.91 31.03 -5.99
N ALA A 128 21.29 31.82 -6.85
CA ALA A 128 19.85 31.76 -7.07
C ALA A 128 19.51 30.49 -7.86
N THR A 129 18.80 29.57 -7.23
CA THR A 129 18.35 28.32 -7.83
C THR A 129 16.93 28.47 -8.37
N GLN A 130 16.59 27.68 -9.40
CA GLN A 130 15.28 27.71 -10.04
C GLN A 130 14.17 27.21 -9.11
N GLN A 131 14.47 26.19 -8.30
CA GLN A 131 13.50 25.49 -7.46
C GLN A 131 13.55 25.89 -5.98
N GLY A 132 14.58 26.64 -5.54
CA GLY A 132 14.87 26.89 -4.12
C GLY A 132 15.01 28.36 -3.69
N GLY A 133 14.96 29.28 -4.65
CA GLY A 133 15.41 30.65 -4.41
C GLY A 133 16.91 30.72 -4.11
N MET A 134 17.33 31.64 -3.25
CA MET A 134 18.74 31.82 -2.91
C MET A 134 19.25 30.68 -2.02
N VAL A 135 20.28 29.97 -2.49
CA VAL A 135 20.95 28.88 -1.76
C VAL A 135 22.39 29.28 -1.47
N ALA A 136 22.83 29.06 -0.23
CA ALA A 136 24.22 29.33 0.16
C ALA A 136 25.21 28.33 -0.44
N GLY A 137 26.48 28.73 -0.55
CA GLY A 137 27.54 27.84 -1.00
C GLY A 137 27.62 26.58 -0.13
N ASN A 138 27.86 25.43 -0.73
CA ASN A 138 28.01 24.17 -0.02
C ASN A 138 29.30 24.21 0.81
N PRO A 139 29.21 24.07 2.15
CA PRO A 139 30.37 24.15 3.04
C PRO A 139 31.42 23.07 2.73
N TRP A 140 31.02 21.94 2.13
CA TRP A 140 31.92 20.83 1.80
C TRP A 140 32.72 21.05 0.51
N LEU A 141 32.40 22.10 -0.25
CA LEU A 141 33.11 22.46 -1.49
C LEU A 141 34.01 23.69 -1.32
N ALA A 142 33.95 24.37 -0.16
CA ALA A 142 34.68 25.59 0.13
C ALA A 142 36.21 25.40 0.17
N GLY A 143 36.69 24.19 0.48
CA GLY A 143 38.12 23.86 0.61
C GLY A 143 38.82 23.44 -0.69
N GLY A 144 38.34 23.89 -1.86
CA GLY A 144 38.84 23.46 -3.17
C GLY A 144 40.37 23.44 -3.26
N ARG A 145 40.93 22.23 -3.38
CA ARG A 145 42.35 21.85 -3.58
C ARG A 145 43.15 21.52 -2.31
N ARG A 146 42.93 20.34 -1.71
CA ARG A 146 44.02 19.58 -1.06
C ARG A 146 43.65 18.11 -0.79
N SER A 147 43.95 17.25 -1.76
CA SER A 147 44.49 15.92 -1.46
C SER A 147 45.65 15.69 -2.43
N LYS A 148 46.79 16.27 -2.08
CA LYS A 148 48.08 15.64 -2.37
C LYS A 148 48.49 14.96 -1.07
N ASN A 149 48.95 13.72 -1.21
CA ASN A 149 49.59 12.85 -0.22
C ASN A 149 48.66 11.82 0.44
N HIS A 150 48.62 10.65 -0.18
CA HIS A 150 48.70 9.38 0.55
C HIS A 150 50.17 9.17 1.00
N PRO A 151 50.44 8.73 2.24
CA PRO A 151 51.38 7.65 2.49
C PRO A 151 50.75 6.29 2.17
#